data_AF-A0A4S9F405-F1
#
_entry.id   AF-A0A4S9F405-F1
#
_cell.length_a   1.000
_cell.length_b   1.000
_cell.length_c   1.000
_cell.angle_alpha   90.00
_cell.angle_beta   90.00
_cell.angle_gamma   90.00
#
_symmetry.space_group_name_H-M   'P 1'
#
loop_
_entity.id
_entity.type
_entity.pdbx_description
1 polymer ?
#
loop_
_entity_poly.entity_id
_entity_poly.type
_entity_poly.pdbx_seq_one_letter_code
_entity_poly.pdbx_strand_id
1 'polypeptide(L)'
;MVNPFSLIQRGLNILLPFATPGTPLYQDLLHLAALCTALYYAPQIQAYIQDQRKPQNQPQPDHQPDQHIPEPEPQAPEPRRQQAVPPPRPFIEDAEEDEQEQPDAPFNDFAGPADPPQDDDGEPGPVNPRPQAPPGSGNNRTVGAKKAKSLQRRDQRRAYHEFMRSQGEAQRARDAEGAEEREAQLAAERARRAAKEAEVEVKRAKEREEKRLKEEKAREEEIQRRERAVRLVREGLEARPVVDLEDVARQVGGSVNREWVEGLVRASGLLLESQGQHRTMITTSGWVVKVEREDMEALYNQSAEAADETDGTVSYADLGGRLESILEKRVTAAR
;
A
#
# COMPACT_ATOMS: atom_id res chain seq x y z
N MET A 1 11.23 15.66 -34.69
CA MET A 1 10.81 16.10 -33.34
C MET A 1 11.30 15.06 -32.35
N VAL A 2 12.24 15.42 -31.48
CA VAL A 2 12.86 14.50 -30.52
C VAL A 2 12.04 14.57 -29.23
N ASN A 3 11.45 13.44 -28.81
CA ASN A 3 10.65 13.40 -27.59
C ASN A 3 11.52 13.77 -26.38
N PRO A 4 11.16 14.79 -25.57
CA PRO A 4 11.93 15.21 -24.40
C PRO A 4 12.06 14.09 -23.34
N PHE A 5 11.17 13.10 -23.40
CA PHE A 5 11.19 11.90 -22.57
C PHE A 5 12.39 10.98 -22.82
N SER A 6 12.91 10.92 -24.05
CA SER A 6 14.02 10.01 -24.39
C SER A 6 15.37 10.50 -23.86
N LEU A 7 15.52 11.82 -23.69
CA LEU A 7 16.70 12.45 -23.11
C LEU A 7 16.77 12.23 -21.60
N ILE A 8 15.62 12.29 -20.92
CA ILE A 8 15.50 12.01 -19.48
C ILE A 8 15.76 10.51 -19.22
N GLN A 9 15.22 9.63 -20.06
CA GLN A 9 15.50 8.19 -19.99
C GLN A 9 16.98 7.86 -20.22
N ARG A 10 17.67 8.56 -21.14
CA ARG A 10 19.12 8.41 -21.31
C ARG A 10 19.92 8.90 -20.10
N GLY A 11 19.52 10.01 -19.48
CA GLY A 11 20.17 10.52 -18.28
C GLY A 11 20.04 9.56 -17.09
N LEU A 12 18.87 8.94 -16.93
CA LEU A 12 18.61 7.96 -15.88
C LEU A 12 19.36 6.64 -16.09
N ASN A 13 19.46 6.16 -17.34
CA ASN A 13 20.25 4.96 -17.67
C ASN A 13 21.77 5.15 -17.51
N ILE A 14 22.28 6.38 -17.49
CA ILE A 14 23.69 6.67 -17.22
C ILE A 14 23.96 6.76 -15.70
N LEU A 15 22.96 7.16 -14.91
CA LEU A 15 23.10 7.29 -13.45
C LEU A 15 22.90 5.97 -12.69
N LEU A 16 22.27 4.96 -13.32
CA LEU A 16 21.95 3.67 -12.71
C LEU A 16 22.48 2.51 -13.58
N PRO A 17 23.63 1.89 -13.24
CA PRO A 17 24.17 0.73 -13.97
C PRO A 17 23.33 -0.55 -13.81
N PHE A 18 22.17 -0.49 -13.13
CA PHE A 18 21.25 -1.61 -12.93
C PHE A 18 19.98 -1.53 -13.80
N ALA A 19 19.82 -0.49 -14.62
CA ALA A 19 18.67 -0.32 -15.50
C ALA A 19 18.82 -1.18 -16.77
N THR A 20 18.53 -2.48 -16.66
CA THR A 20 18.28 -3.32 -17.83
C THR A 20 16.99 -2.85 -18.52
N PRO A 21 16.96 -2.71 -19.87
CA PRO A 21 15.82 -2.13 -20.60
C PRO A 21 14.54 -2.99 -20.63
N GLY A 22 14.37 -3.93 -19.71
CA GLY A 22 13.22 -4.84 -19.61
C GLY A 22 12.54 -4.90 -18.23
N THR A 23 13.04 -4.20 -17.21
CA THR A 23 12.40 -4.16 -15.88
C THR A 23 11.43 -2.98 -15.80
N PRO A 24 10.23 -3.15 -15.20
CA PRO A 24 9.29 -2.05 -15.08
C PRO A 24 9.84 -1.00 -14.11
N LEU A 25 9.75 0.27 -14.50
CA LEU A 25 10.40 1.43 -13.87
C LEU A 25 10.11 1.56 -12.35
N TYR A 26 8.98 1.03 -11.87
CA TYR A 26 8.65 1.02 -10.43
C TYR A 26 9.57 0.10 -9.62
N GLN A 27 10.08 -0.98 -10.23
CA GLN A 27 11.00 -1.91 -9.57
C GLN A 27 12.32 -1.20 -9.28
N ASP A 28 12.85 -0.46 -10.23
CA ASP A 28 14.10 0.29 -10.06
C ASP A 28 13.95 1.42 -9.02
N LEU A 29 12.77 2.05 -8.94
CA LEU A 29 12.46 3.02 -7.89
C LEU A 29 12.39 2.37 -6.50
N LEU A 30 11.84 1.15 -6.39
CA LEU A 30 11.83 0.40 -5.14
C LEU A 30 13.24 -0.03 -4.72
N HIS A 31 14.09 -0.45 -5.67
CA HIS A 31 15.48 -0.81 -5.39
C HIS A 31 16.30 0.41 -4.98
N LEU A 32 16.09 1.56 -5.65
CA LEU A 32 16.70 2.83 -5.27
C LEU A 32 16.27 3.26 -3.87
N ALA A 33 14.97 3.17 -3.56
CA ALA A 33 14.46 3.50 -2.22
C ALA A 33 15.04 2.56 -1.15
N ALA A 34 15.13 1.26 -1.43
CA ALA A 34 15.73 0.28 -0.52
C ALA A 34 17.24 0.55 -0.30
N LEU A 35 17.97 0.92 -1.36
CA LEU A 35 19.39 1.23 -1.27
C LEU A 35 19.63 2.57 -0.54
N CYS A 36 18.83 3.59 -0.82
CA CYS A 36 18.89 4.89 -0.13
C CYS A 36 18.56 4.75 1.36
N THR A 37 17.56 3.94 1.71
CA THR A 37 17.24 3.65 3.12
C THR A 37 18.36 2.85 3.80
N ALA A 38 18.91 1.83 3.13
CA ALA A 38 20.04 1.08 3.66
C ALA A 38 21.29 1.97 3.88
N LEU A 39 21.61 2.86 2.94
CA LEU A 39 22.73 3.79 3.09
C LEU A 39 22.48 4.86 4.16
N TYR A 40 21.25 5.32 4.33
CA TYR A 40 20.88 6.25 5.41
C TYR A 40 21.09 5.62 6.80
N TYR A 41 20.77 4.34 6.95
CA TYR A 41 20.95 3.60 8.21
C TYR A 41 22.32 2.92 8.37
N ALA A 42 23.14 2.86 7.32
CA ALA A 42 24.46 2.23 7.36
C ALA A 42 25.39 2.76 8.48
N PRO A 43 25.46 4.08 8.76
CA PRO A 43 26.31 4.60 9.84
C PRO A 43 25.84 4.12 11.23
N GLN A 44 24.53 3.98 11.42
CA GLN A 44 23.94 3.52 12.69
C GLN A 44 24.19 2.03 12.90
N ILE A 45 24.09 1.22 11.83
CA ILE A 45 24.40 -0.21 11.87
C ILE A 45 25.90 -0.43 12.15
N GLN A 46 26.78 0.39 11.56
CA GLN A 46 28.22 0.31 11.80
C GLN A 46 28.59 0.64 13.26
N ALA A 47 27.96 1.66 13.86
CA ALA A 47 28.15 1.99 15.26
C ALA A 47 27.72 0.85 16.18
N TYR A 48 26.55 0.25 15.92
CA TYR A 48 26.03 -0.88 16.70
C TYR A 48 26.94 -2.11 16.65
N ILE A 49 27.49 -2.43 15.46
CA ILE A 49 28.41 -3.55 15.28
C ILE A 49 29.77 -3.27 15.94
N GLN A 50 30.24 -2.02 15.94
CA GLN A 50 31.48 -1.64 16.63
C GLN A 50 31.34 -1.73 18.15
N ASP A 51 30.18 -1.35 18.71
CA ASP A 51 29.91 -1.47 20.15
C ASP A 51 29.86 -2.94 20.59
N GLN A 52 29.33 -3.85 19.76
CA GLN A 52 29.39 -5.28 20.04
C GLN A 52 30.78 -5.90 19.87
N ARG A 53 31.67 -5.25 19.10
CA ARG A 53 33.04 -5.73 18.85
C ARG A 53 34.09 -5.15 19.80
N LYS A 54 33.73 -4.24 20.72
CA LYS A 54 34.64 -3.84 21.79
C LYS A 54 34.87 -5.02 22.74
N PRO A 55 36.07 -5.63 22.79
CA PRO A 55 36.37 -6.63 23.79
C PRO A 55 36.29 -5.99 25.17
N GLN A 56 35.57 -6.68 26.05
CA GLN A 56 35.38 -6.37 27.46
C GLN A 56 36.73 -6.51 28.20
N ASN A 57 37.62 -5.52 28.07
CA ASN A 57 38.77 -5.38 28.97
C ASN A 57 38.24 -4.92 30.34
N GLN A 58 38.07 -5.88 31.23
CA GLN A 58 37.95 -5.64 32.67
C GLN A 58 39.22 -4.98 33.20
N PRO A 59 39.14 -3.89 33.99
CA PRO A 59 40.19 -3.54 34.93
C PRO A 59 40.00 -4.36 36.20
N GLN A 60 40.93 -5.27 36.47
CA GLN A 60 41.06 -5.98 37.74
C GLN A 60 41.85 -5.10 38.73
N PRO A 61 41.48 -5.02 40.02
CA PRO A 61 42.21 -4.20 40.98
C PRO A 61 43.45 -4.93 41.52
N ASP A 62 44.51 -4.15 41.67
CA ASP A 62 45.74 -4.31 42.45
C ASP A 62 45.83 -5.52 43.39
N HIS A 63 46.80 -6.41 43.12
CA HIS A 63 47.57 -7.11 44.15
C HIS A 63 49.07 -7.09 43.79
N GLN A 64 49.85 -6.86 44.84
CA GLN A 64 51.25 -6.46 44.91
C GLN A 64 52.28 -7.57 44.60
N PRO A 65 53.60 -7.25 44.53
CA PRO A 65 54.60 -7.92 43.71
C PRO A 65 55.40 -9.00 44.45
N ASP A 66 56.02 -9.93 43.71
CA ASP A 66 57.45 -10.24 43.87
C ASP A 66 58.01 -11.26 42.84
N GLN A 67 59.24 -10.95 42.39
CA GLN A 67 60.35 -11.84 41.99
C GLN A 67 60.42 -12.48 40.58
N HIS A 68 61.33 -11.89 39.77
CA HIS A 68 62.48 -12.47 39.03
C HIS A 68 62.26 -13.79 38.22
N ILE A 69 62.49 -13.88 36.90
CA ILE A 69 63.76 -13.98 36.13
C ILE A 69 63.43 -13.91 34.60
N PRO A 70 64.29 -13.36 33.71
CA PRO A 70 64.02 -13.24 32.27
C PRO A 70 64.54 -14.42 31.41
N GLU A 71 64.09 -14.43 30.14
CA GLU A 71 64.50 -15.23 28.94
C GLU A 71 63.78 -16.57 28.63
N PRO A 72 63.70 -17.01 27.35
CA PRO A 72 63.23 -16.32 26.14
C PRO A 72 62.14 -17.16 25.40
N GLU A 73 61.53 -16.58 24.36
CA GLU A 73 60.61 -17.23 23.39
C GLU A 73 61.06 -18.64 22.95
N PRO A 74 60.12 -19.59 22.71
CA PRO A 74 59.61 -19.75 21.33
C PRO A 74 58.17 -20.26 21.18
N GLN A 75 57.55 -19.72 20.12
CA GLN A 75 56.66 -20.41 19.17
C GLN A 75 55.24 -20.78 19.58
N ALA A 76 54.32 -20.17 18.82
CA ALA A 76 52.90 -20.41 18.76
C ALA A 76 52.53 -21.87 18.43
N PRO A 77 51.38 -22.33 18.95
CA PRO A 77 50.50 -23.21 18.22
C PRO A 77 49.16 -22.53 17.95
N GLU A 78 48.78 -22.46 16.67
CA GLU A 78 47.47 -22.02 16.21
C GLU A 78 46.32 -22.75 16.94
N PRO A 79 45.23 -22.06 17.31
CA PRO A 79 44.04 -22.73 17.81
C PRO A 79 43.35 -23.48 16.67
N ARG A 80 43.42 -24.81 16.74
CA ARG A 80 42.60 -25.75 15.96
C ARG A 80 41.14 -25.32 16.00
N ARG A 81 40.60 -24.92 14.85
CA ARG A 81 39.16 -24.79 14.63
C ARG A 81 38.50 -26.15 14.89
N GLN A 82 37.78 -26.27 16.00
CA GLN A 82 36.84 -27.36 16.20
C GLN A 82 35.74 -27.21 15.14
N GLN A 83 35.79 -28.05 14.11
CA GLN A 83 34.67 -28.23 13.18
C GLN A 83 33.51 -28.81 13.98
N ALA A 84 32.50 -27.98 14.23
CA ALA A 84 31.20 -28.44 14.69
C ALA A 84 30.58 -29.29 13.57
N VAL A 85 30.33 -30.56 13.86
CA VAL A 85 29.58 -31.49 13.01
C VAL A 85 28.15 -30.96 12.88
N PRO A 86 27.62 -30.72 11.67
CA PRO A 86 26.22 -30.32 11.50
C PRO A 86 25.30 -31.51 11.84
N PRO A 87 24.12 -31.29 12.44
CA PRO A 87 23.17 -32.36 12.72
C PRO A 87 22.65 -32.98 11.41
N PRO A 88 22.32 -34.29 11.39
CA PRO A 88 21.84 -34.96 10.20
C PRO A 88 20.51 -34.35 9.75
N ARG A 89 20.44 -33.98 8.47
CA ARG A 89 19.18 -33.54 7.83
C ARG A 89 18.22 -34.73 7.75
N PRO A 90 16.91 -34.53 7.99
CA PRO A 90 15.93 -35.58 7.74
C PRO A 90 15.95 -35.96 6.25
N PHE A 91 16.02 -37.26 6.02
CA PHE A 91 15.88 -37.90 4.72
C PHE A 91 14.49 -37.58 4.17
N ILE A 92 14.43 -36.81 3.09
CA ILE A 92 13.23 -36.65 2.29
C ILE A 92 13.38 -37.70 1.18
N GLU A 93 12.54 -38.73 1.24
CA GLU A 93 12.37 -39.63 0.10
C GLU A 93 11.87 -38.80 -1.08
N ASP A 94 12.58 -38.90 -2.20
CA ASP A 94 12.15 -38.43 -3.51
C ASP A 94 10.79 -39.07 -3.81
N ALA A 95 9.71 -38.35 -3.46
CA ALA A 95 8.39 -38.63 -3.96
C ALA A 95 8.32 -38.06 -5.39
N GLU A 96 8.17 -38.98 -6.33
CA GLU A 96 7.93 -38.74 -7.74
C GLU A 96 6.91 -37.61 -7.95
N GLU A 97 7.21 -36.74 -8.90
CA GLU A 97 6.33 -35.66 -9.37
C GLU A 97 5.00 -36.24 -9.87
N ASP A 98 3.98 -36.24 -9.01
CA ASP A 98 2.59 -36.28 -9.46
C ASP A 98 2.21 -34.86 -9.91
N GLU A 99 2.10 -34.68 -11.22
CA GLU A 99 1.58 -33.49 -11.88
C GLU A 99 0.20 -33.15 -11.30
N GLN A 100 0.14 -32.15 -10.42
CA GLN A 100 -1.13 -31.57 -9.97
C GLN A 100 -1.73 -30.73 -11.09
N GLU A 101 -2.82 -31.27 -11.66
CA GLU A 101 -3.80 -30.56 -12.48
C GLU A 101 -4.23 -29.25 -11.81
N GLN A 102 -4.06 -28.13 -12.52
CA GLN A 102 -4.65 -26.84 -12.15
C GLN A 102 -6.17 -26.91 -12.31
N PRO A 103 -6.97 -26.32 -11.39
CA PRO A 103 -8.38 -26.09 -11.63
C PRO A 103 -8.56 -24.93 -12.61
N ASP A 104 -9.18 -25.22 -13.75
CA ASP A 104 -9.48 -24.29 -14.84
C ASP A 104 -10.26 -23.04 -14.41
N ALA A 105 -9.89 -21.93 -15.02
CA ALA A 105 -10.60 -20.66 -15.06
C ALA A 105 -11.99 -20.81 -15.76
N PRO A 106 -12.94 -19.88 -15.54
CA PRO A 106 -14.30 -20.00 -16.08
C PRO A 106 -14.31 -19.75 -17.58
N PHE A 107 -14.64 -20.79 -18.35
CA PHE A 107 -14.80 -20.72 -19.80
C PHE A 107 -16.22 -20.23 -20.13
N ASN A 108 -16.34 -18.98 -20.57
CA ASN A 108 -17.48 -18.49 -21.33
C ASN A 108 -17.10 -18.39 -22.80
N ASP A 109 -18.08 -18.65 -23.66
CA ASP A 109 -18.15 -18.35 -25.10
C ASP A 109 -17.55 -19.38 -26.08
N PHE A 110 -18.36 -20.39 -26.42
CA PHE A 110 -18.42 -20.92 -27.78
C PHE A 110 -19.85 -20.85 -28.31
N ALA A 111 -20.08 -19.99 -29.30
CA ALA A 111 -21.32 -19.85 -30.03
C ALA A 111 -21.34 -20.80 -31.23
N GLY A 112 -22.42 -21.57 -31.40
CA GLY A 112 -22.72 -22.34 -32.61
C GLY A 112 -23.95 -23.24 -32.44
N PRO A 113 -24.93 -23.24 -33.37
CA PRO A 113 -26.24 -23.86 -33.17
C PRO A 113 -26.19 -25.37 -33.48
N ALA A 114 -26.77 -26.18 -32.61
CA ALA A 114 -27.07 -27.58 -32.91
C ALA A 114 -28.45 -27.92 -32.36
N ASP A 115 -29.33 -28.29 -33.27
CA ASP A 115 -30.70 -28.71 -33.05
C ASP A 115 -30.83 -29.81 -31.97
N PRO A 116 -31.95 -29.87 -31.23
CA PRO A 116 -32.28 -31.03 -30.41
C PRO A 116 -32.59 -32.23 -31.32
N PRO A 117 -32.06 -33.44 -31.05
CA PRO A 117 -32.61 -34.63 -31.66
C PRO A 117 -34.03 -34.83 -31.12
N GLN A 118 -35.01 -34.62 -32.00
CA GLN A 118 -36.30 -35.29 -31.93
C GLN A 118 -36.02 -36.78 -32.06
N ASP A 119 -36.31 -37.54 -31.00
CA ASP A 119 -36.78 -38.90 -31.16
C ASP A 119 -38.25 -38.93 -30.74
N ASP A 120 -39.02 -39.29 -31.75
CA ASP A 120 -40.43 -39.63 -31.74
C ASP A 120 -40.66 -40.92 -30.92
N ASP A 121 -41.94 -41.19 -30.68
CA ASP A 121 -42.50 -42.51 -30.38
C ASP A 121 -42.45 -43.05 -28.94
N GLY A 122 -43.62 -42.96 -28.28
CA GLY A 122 -43.96 -43.91 -27.24
C GLY A 122 -45.12 -43.50 -26.33
N GLU A 123 -46.34 -43.44 -26.87
CA GLU A 123 -47.55 -43.54 -26.03
C GLU A 123 -47.41 -44.67 -24.98
N PRO A 124 -47.93 -44.51 -23.75
CA PRO A 124 -48.04 -45.61 -22.81
C PRO A 124 -49.05 -46.63 -23.36
N GLY A 125 -48.54 -47.62 -24.09
CA GLY A 125 -49.33 -48.73 -24.59
C GLY A 125 -50.07 -49.46 -23.47
N PRO A 126 -51.24 -50.05 -23.76
CA PRO A 126 -52.12 -50.63 -22.75
C PRO A 126 -51.40 -51.70 -21.94
N VAL A 127 -51.59 -51.60 -20.63
CA VAL A 127 -51.19 -52.55 -19.60
C VAL A 127 -51.53 -53.97 -20.06
N ASN A 128 -50.53 -54.73 -20.50
CA ASN A 128 -50.69 -56.16 -20.67
C ASN A 128 -50.99 -56.74 -19.27
N PRO A 129 -52.16 -57.37 -19.03
CA PRO A 129 -52.41 -58.02 -17.76
C PRO A 129 -51.38 -59.14 -17.62
N ARG A 130 -50.42 -58.93 -16.74
CA ARG A 130 -49.50 -59.98 -16.32
C ARG A 130 -50.38 -61.13 -15.82
N PRO A 131 -50.30 -62.35 -16.38
CA PRO A 131 -51.12 -63.44 -15.88
C PRO A 131 -50.77 -63.61 -14.41
N GLN A 132 -51.78 -63.49 -13.55
CA GLN A 132 -51.70 -63.88 -12.15
C GLN A 132 -51.16 -65.30 -12.13
N ALA A 133 -49.90 -65.45 -11.72
CA ALA A 133 -49.36 -66.75 -11.42
C ALA A 133 -50.25 -67.36 -10.31
N PRO A 134 -50.67 -68.62 -10.44
CA PRO A 134 -51.53 -69.24 -9.45
C PRO A 134 -50.84 -69.21 -8.07
N PRO A 135 -51.53 -68.76 -7.01
CA PRO A 135 -51.00 -68.80 -5.67
C PRO A 135 -51.00 -70.26 -5.21
N GLY A 136 -49.80 -70.81 -4.97
CA GLY A 136 -49.65 -72.14 -4.40
C GLY A 136 -49.23 -73.21 -5.41
N SER A 137 -47.93 -73.34 -5.62
CA SER A 137 -47.33 -74.62 -6.00
C SER A 137 -45.91 -74.65 -5.48
N GLY A 138 -45.66 -75.55 -4.52
CA GLY A 138 -44.55 -75.49 -3.58
C GLY A 138 -43.17 -75.30 -4.19
N ASN A 139 -42.37 -74.47 -3.51
CA ASN A 139 -40.94 -74.25 -3.72
C ASN A 139 -40.08 -75.53 -3.55
N ASN A 140 -40.71 -76.69 -3.27
CA ASN A 140 -40.07 -77.99 -3.13
C ASN A 140 -40.15 -78.83 -4.41
N ARG A 141 -39.88 -78.23 -5.58
CA ARG A 141 -39.56 -79.05 -6.76
C ARG A 141 -38.17 -79.64 -6.54
N THR A 142 -38.06 -80.96 -6.56
CA THR A 142 -36.79 -81.69 -6.44
C THR A 142 -35.88 -81.31 -7.60
N VAL A 143 -35.10 -80.25 -7.40
CA VAL A 143 -34.13 -79.78 -8.38
C VAL A 143 -32.98 -80.77 -8.42
N GLY A 144 -32.55 -81.17 -9.62
CA GLY A 144 -31.37 -82.02 -9.78
C GLY A 144 -30.15 -81.40 -9.11
N ALA A 145 -29.22 -82.23 -8.63
CA ALA A 145 -28.09 -81.83 -7.78
C ALA A 145 -27.30 -80.61 -8.29
N LYS A 146 -27.13 -80.48 -9.62
CA LYS A 146 -26.46 -79.32 -10.24
C LYS A 146 -27.24 -78.01 -10.07
N LYS A 147 -28.57 -78.07 -10.21
CA LYS A 147 -29.46 -76.90 -10.07
C LYS A 147 -29.62 -76.52 -8.60
N ALA A 148 -29.66 -77.48 -7.69
CA ALA A 148 -29.62 -77.23 -6.24
C ALA A 148 -28.36 -76.44 -5.85
N LYS A 149 -27.17 -76.88 -6.31
CA LYS A 149 -25.89 -76.20 -6.01
C LYS A 149 -25.80 -74.80 -6.63
N SER A 150 -26.35 -74.62 -7.83
CA SER A 150 -26.41 -73.30 -8.49
C SER A 150 -27.33 -72.33 -7.74
N LEU A 151 -28.51 -72.79 -7.31
CA LEU A 151 -29.43 -72.00 -6.48
C LEU A 151 -28.81 -71.64 -5.13
N GLN A 152 -28.17 -72.58 -4.45
CA GLN A 152 -27.47 -72.31 -3.19
C GLN A 152 -26.37 -71.25 -3.34
N ARG A 153 -25.59 -71.27 -4.42
CA ARG A 153 -24.59 -70.23 -4.71
C ARG A 153 -25.23 -68.87 -4.99
N ARG A 154 -26.37 -68.85 -5.69
CA ARG A 154 -27.13 -67.62 -5.96
C ARG A 154 -27.72 -67.03 -4.68
N ASP A 155 -28.26 -67.88 -3.81
CA ASP A 155 -28.83 -67.49 -2.52
C ASP A 155 -27.74 -67.00 -1.56
N GLN A 156 -26.56 -67.65 -1.54
CA GLN A 156 -25.39 -67.15 -0.80
C GLN A 156 -24.95 -65.76 -1.28
N ARG A 157 -24.90 -65.52 -2.60
CA ARG A 157 -24.57 -64.20 -3.16
C ARG A 157 -25.62 -63.15 -2.78
N ARG A 158 -26.90 -63.50 -2.87
CA ARG A 158 -27.99 -62.60 -2.45
C ARG A 158 -27.89 -62.27 -0.96
N ALA A 159 -27.75 -63.28 -0.11
CA ALA A 159 -27.58 -63.10 1.33
C ALA A 159 -26.36 -62.24 1.68
N TYR A 160 -25.23 -62.42 0.97
CA TYR A 160 -24.05 -61.58 1.14
C TYR A 160 -24.32 -60.12 0.75
N HIS A 161 -24.94 -59.86 -0.40
CA HIS A 161 -25.26 -58.49 -0.81
C HIS A 161 -26.32 -57.82 0.07
N GLU A 162 -27.30 -58.57 0.56
CA GLU A 162 -28.28 -58.08 1.54
C GLU A 162 -27.62 -57.78 2.87
N PHE A 163 -26.72 -58.64 3.34
CA PHE A 163 -25.92 -58.38 4.54
C PHE A 163 -25.07 -57.12 4.38
N MET A 164 -24.38 -56.94 3.26
CA MET A 164 -23.59 -55.73 2.99
C MET A 164 -24.45 -54.46 2.91
N ARG A 165 -25.66 -54.53 2.32
CA ARG A 165 -26.61 -53.41 2.38
C ARG A 165 -27.04 -53.12 3.81
N SER A 166 -27.39 -54.15 4.57
CA SER A 166 -27.85 -54.00 5.96
C SER A 166 -26.75 -53.41 6.86
N GLN A 167 -25.48 -53.77 6.63
CA GLN A 167 -24.36 -53.15 7.34
C GLN A 167 -24.17 -51.68 6.93
N GLY A 168 -24.27 -51.35 5.65
CA GLY A 168 -24.18 -49.97 5.17
C GLY A 168 -25.37 -49.10 5.61
N GLU A 169 -26.56 -49.68 5.74
CA GLU A 169 -27.75 -49.02 6.30
C GLU A 169 -27.61 -48.81 7.81
N ALA A 170 -27.15 -49.82 8.56
CA ALA A 170 -26.89 -49.69 9.98
C ALA A 170 -25.79 -48.65 10.28
N GLN A 171 -24.75 -48.56 9.44
CA GLN A 171 -23.71 -47.54 9.56
C GLN A 171 -24.26 -46.13 9.28
N ARG A 172 -25.01 -45.96 8.18
CA ARG A 172 -25.66 -44.68 7.86
C ARG A 172 -26.66 -44.23 8.93
N ALA A 173 -27.39 -45.16 9.54
CA ALA A 173 -28.31 -44.84 10.64
C ALA A 173 -27.56 -44.31 11.87
N ARG A 174 -26.45 -44.96 12.26
CA ARG A 174 -25.59 -44.49 13.37
C ARG A 174 -24.95 -43.13 13.08
N ASP A 175 -24.49 -42.93 11.85
CA ASP A 175 -23.89 -41.65 11.45
C ASP A 175 -24.92 -40.52 11.40
N ALA A 176 -26.17 -40.81 11.01
CA ALA A 176 -27.28 -39.86 11.01
C ALA A 176 -27.73 -39.48 12.43
N GLU A 177 -27.83 -40.45 13.35
CA GLU A 177 -28.15 -40.20 14.77
C GLU A 177 -27.13 -39.26 15.43
N GLY A 178 -25.84 -39.41 15.11
CA GLY A 178 -24.78 -38.54 15.62
C GLY A 178 -24.44 -37.34 14.73
N ALA A 179 -25.12 -37.13 13.60
CA ALA A 179 -24.84 -36.02 12.70
C ALA A 179 -25.35 -34.71 13.28
N GLU A 180 -26.60 -34.68 13.71
CA GLU A 180 -27.25 -33.45 14.22
C GLU A 180 -26.53 -32.89 15.46
N GLU A 181 -26.10 -33.75 16.37
CA GLU A 181 -25.37 -33.31 17.57
C GLU A 181 -23.98 -32.74 17.24
N ARG A 182 -23.25 -33.37 16.30
CA ARG A 182 -21.95 -32.87 15.84
C ARG A 182 -22.10 -31.56 15.07
N GLU A 183 -23.12 -31.46 14.22
CA GLU A 183 -23.43 -30.24 13.49
C GLU A 183 -23.83 -29.10 14.42
N ALA A 184 -24.65 -29.37 15.44
CA ALA A 184 -25.03 -28.39 16.45
C ALA A 184 -23.82 -27.92 17.27
N GLN A 185 -22.90 -28.81 17.65
CA GLN A 185 -21.67 -28.45 18.35
C GLN A 185 -20.74 -27.59 17.47
N LEU A 186 -20.55 -27.98 16.21
CA LEU A 186 -19.77 -27.21 15.25
C LEU A 186 -20.42 -25.87 14.90
N ALA A 187 -21.76 -25.80 14.88
CA ALA A 187 -22.49 -24.55 14.66
C ALA A 187 -22.37 -23.60 15.87
N ALA A 188 -22.46 -24.13 17.10
CA ALA A 188 -22.29 -23.34 18.31
C ALA A 188 -20.86 -22.78 18.43
N GLU A 189 -19.85 -23.57 18.07
CA GLU A 189 -18.46 -23.10 18.03
C GLU A 189 -18.25 -22.04 16.94
N ARG A 190 -18.77 -22.28 15.72
CA ARG A 190 -18.74 -21.30 14.63
C ARG A 190 -19.41 -19.99 15.01
N ALA A 191 -20.57 -20.05 15.68
CA ALA A 191 -21.27 -18.86 16.17
C ALA A 191 -20.44 -18.07 17.20
N ARG A 192 -19.73 -18.76 18.11
CA ARG A 192 -18.84 -18.11 19.08
C ARG A 192 -17.63 -17.46 18.42
N ARG A 193 -17.07 -18.06 17.37
CA ARG A 193 -15.97 -17.46 16.60
C ARG A 193 -16.45 -16.26 15.79
N ALA A 194 -17.57 -16.40 15.07
CA ALA A 194 -18.19 -15.33 14.30
C ALA A 194 -18.55 -14.11 15.17
N ALA A 195 -19.08 -14.32 16.39
CA ALA A 195 -19.38 -13.22 17.30
C ALA A 195 -18.12 -12.44 17.72
N LYS A 196 -17.01 -13.14 17.99
CA LYS A 196 -15.72 -12.50 18.32
C LYS A 196 -15.10 -11.80 17.12
N GLU A 197 -15.17 -12.40 15.93
CA GLU A 197 -14.68 -11.80 14.69
C GLU A 197 -15.47 -10.54 14.34
N ALA A 198 -16.80 -10.55 14.49
CA ALA A 198 -17.64 -9.38 14.31
C ALA A 198 -17.31 -8.26 15.30
N GLU A 199 -17.03 -8.59 16.58
CA GLU A 199 -16.59 -7.58 17.56
C GLU A 199 -15.24 -6.95 17.18
N VAL A 200 -14.30 -7.78 16.70
CA VAL A 200 -12.99 -7.31 16.22
C VAL A 200 -13.16 -6.46 14.95
N GLU A 201 -14.05 -6.84 14.04
CA GLU A 201 -14.33 -6.09 12.82
C GLU A 201 -14.96 -4.73 13.13
N VAL A 202 -15.93 -4.67 14.05
CA VAL A 202 -16.53 -3.41 14.50
C VAL A 202 -15.49 -2.49 15.15
N LYS A 203 -14.57 -3.03 15.98
CA LYS A 203 -13.47 -2.24 16.56
C LYS A 203 -12.53 -1.71 15.49
N ARG A 204 -12.11 -2.56 14.54
CA ARG A 204 -11.24 -2.17 13.42
C ARG A 204 -11.92 -1.15 12.50
N ALA A 205 -13.22 -1.27 12.25
CA ALA A 205 -13.99 -0.31 11.47
C ALA A 205 -14.03 1.06 12.16
N LYS A 206 -14.31 1.09 13.46
CA LYS A 206 -14.28 2.33 14.27
C LYS A 206 -12.90 2.99 14.27
N GLU A 207 -11.83 2.22 14.46
CA GLU A 207 -10.46 2.77 14.40
C GLU A 207 -10.12 3.36 13.02
N ARG A 208 -10.55 2.71 11.93
CA ARG A 208 -10.37 3.24 10.58
C ARG A 208 -11.16 4.52 10.37
N GLU A 209 -12.40 4.59 10.83
CA GLU A 209 -13.23 5.79 10.75
C GLU A 209 -12.64 6.94 11.57
N GLU A 210 -12.20 6.68 12.80
CA GLU A 210 -11.52 7.69 13.62
C GLU A 210 -10.22 8.20 12.98
N LYS A 211 -9.44 7.30 12.37
CA LYS A 211 -8.23 7.70 11.63
C LYS A 211 -8.58 8.57 10.44
N ARG A 212 -9.61 8.20 9.66
CA ARG A 212 -10.09 9.00 8.52
C ARG A 212 -10.56 10.38 8.97
N LEU A 213 -11.35 10.46 10.04
CA LEU A 213 -11.84 11.73 10.59
C LEU A 213 -10.72 12.62 11.13
N LYS A 214 -9.70 12.04 11.78
CA LYS A 214 -8.53 12.80 12.25
C LYS A 214 -7.70 13.35 11.08
N GLU A 215 -7.50 12.54 10.04
CA GLU A 215 -6.78 12.96 8.84
C GLU A 215 -7.54 14.03 8.06
N GLU A 216 -8.85 13.85 7.89
CA GLU A 216 -9.73 14.83 7.24
C GLU A 216 -9.74 16.15 8.00
N LYS A 217 -9.91 16.11 9.33
CA LYS A 217 -9.83 17.30 10.18
C LYS A 217 -8.47 18.00 10.09
N ALA A 218 -7.37 17.25 10.07
CA ALA A 218 -6.04 17.83 9.92
C ALA A 218 -5.86 18.51 8.54
N ARG A 219 -6.38 17.90 7.47
CA ARG A 219 -6.37 18.49 6.12
C ARG A 219 -7.22 19.75 6.05
N GLU A 220 -8.42 19.74 6.65
CA GLU A 220 -9.29 20.91 6.72
C GLU A 220 -8.63 22.05 7.51
N GLU A 221 -8.00 21.77 8.64
CA GLU A 221 -7.26 22.76 9.43
C GLU A 221 -6.09 23.37 8.63
N GLU A 222 -5.40 22.54 7.82
CA GLU A 222 -4.33 23.02 6.94
C GLU A 222 -4.90 23.90 5.82
N ILE A 223 -5.98 23.49 5.15
CA ILE A 223 -6.65 24.28 4.11
C ILE A 223 -7.12 25.61 4.69
N GLN A 224 -7.78 25.60 5.84
CA GLN A 224 -8.20 26.82 6.53
C GLN A 224 -7.03 27.72 6.91
N ARG A 225 -5.87 27.15 7.27
CA ARG A 225 -4.65 27.94 7.52
C ARG A 225 -4.13 28.59 6.25
N ARG A 226 -4.08 27.84 5.14
CA ARG A 226 -3.68 28.35 3.82
C ARG A 226 -4.62 29.46 3.33
N GLU A 227 -5.93 29.24 3.43
CA GLU A 227 -6.95 30.21 3.05
C GLU A 227 -6.90 31.47 3.91
N ARG A 228 -6.69 31.35 5.23
CA ARG A 228 -6.51 32.51 6.11
C ARG A 228 -5.30 33.34 5.70
N ALA A 229 -4.17 32.71 5.38
CA ALA A 229 -2.97 33.42 4.94
C ALA A 229 -3.22 34.22 3.65
N VAL A 230 -3.80 33.57 2.63
CA VAL A 230 -4.11 34.22 1.34
C VAL A 230 -5.16 35.33 1.53
N ARG A 231 -6.14 35.13 2.40
CA ARG A 231 -7.17 36.13 2.73
C ARG A 231 -6.57 37.36 3.38
N LEU A 232 -5.70 37.19 4.38
CA LEU A 232 -5.02 38.31 5.03
C LEU A 232 -4.17 39.12 4.05
N VAL A 233 -3.48 38.46 3.11
CA VAL A 233 -2.75 39.16 2.04
C VAL A 233 -3.71 39.94 1.14
N ARG A 234 -4.82 39.32 0.70
CA ARG A 234 -5.81 39.97 -0.16
C ARG A 234 -6.45 41.18 0.51
N GLU A 235 -6.98 41.01 1.72
CA GLU A 235 -7.57 42.09 2.52
C GLU A 235 -6.53 43.18 2.82
N GLY A 236 -5.29 42.77 3.10
CA GLY A 236 -4.16 43.68 3.27
C GLY A 236 -3.88 44.54 2.04
N LEU A 237 -3.90 43.93 0.85
CA LEU A 237 -3.67 44.61 -0.43
C LEU A 237 -4.84 45.51 -0.86
N GLU A 238 -6.06 45.21 -0.40
CA GLU A 238 -7.22 46.07 -0.59
C GLU A 238 -7.18 47.30 0.32
N ALA A 239 -6.71 47.14 1.57
CA ALA A 239 -6.56 48.25 2.50
C ALA A 239 -5.32 49.11 2.23
N ARG A 240 -4.20 48.50 1.84
CA ARG A 240 -2.92 49.17 1.60
C ARG A 240 -2.26 48.59 0.35
N PRO A 241 -1.60 49.40 -0.49
CA PRO A 241 -0.91 48.91 -1.68
C PRO A 241 0.33 48.03 -1.35
N VAL A 242 0.76 47.95 -0.09
CA VAL A 242 1.95 47.21 0.34
C VAL A 242 1.63 46.36 1.58
N VAL A 243 2.03 45.08 1.56
CA VAL A 243 1.83 44.12 2.66
C VAL A 243 3.12 43.36 2.94
N ASP A 244 3.55 43.32 4.20
CA ASP A 244 4.69 42.49 4.64
C ASP A 244 4.24 41.03 4.85
N LEU A 245 4.90 40.09 4.18
CA LEU A 245 4.63 38.66 4.31
C LEU A 245 5.04 38.11 5.70
N GLU A 246 6.03 38.72 6.36
CA GLU A 246 6.46 38.31 7.70
C GLU A 246 5.41 38.68 8.76
N ASP A 247 4.76 39.85 8.63
CA ASP A 247 3.61 40.24 9.45
C ASP A 247 2.44 39.26 9.26
N VAL A 248 2.15 38.88 8.03
CA VAL A 248 1.09 37.89 7.73
C VAL A 248 1.43 36.53 8.33
N ALA A 249 2.67 36.06 8.21
CA ALA A 249 3.10 34.81 8.82
C ALA A 249 2.91 34.83 10.35
N ARG A 250 3.28 35.94 11.01
CA ARG A 250 3.04 36.15 12.45
C ARG A 250 1.56 36.15 12.83
N GLN A 251 0.71 36.73 11.99
CA GLN A 251 -0.74 36.82 12.25
C GLN A 251 -1.46 35.48 12.03
N VAL A 252 -1.02 34.68 11.05
CA VAL A 252 -1.52 33.30 10.85
C VAL A 252 -1.11 32.39 12.00
N GLY A 253 0.09 32.61 12.53
CA GLY A 253 0.64 31.86 13.66
C GLY A 253 0.99 30.41 13.31
N GLY A 254 1.47 29.67 14.31
CA GLY A 254 2.12 28.38 14.09
C GLY A 254 3.54 28.56 13.55
N SER A 255 4.27 27.46 13.35
CA SER A 255 5.63 27.46 12.79
C SER A 255 5.64 27.79 11.28
N VAL A 256 4.95 28.86 10.90
CA VAL A 256 4.81 29.36 9.53
C VAL A 256 5.85 30.46 9.33
N ASN A 257 6.58 30.40 8.21
CA ASN A 257 7.57 31.39 7.84
C ASN A 257 7.12 32.19 6.60
N ARG A 258 7.84 33.26 6.31
CA ARG A 258 7.66 34.08 5.09
C ARG A 258 7.60 33.25 3.81
N GLU A 259 8.51 32.29 3.65
CA GLU A 259 8.62 31.46 2.44
C GLU A 259 7.37 30.63 2.18
N TRP A 260 6.74 30.12 3.24
CA TRP A 260 5.47 29.39 3.14
C TRP A 260 4.35 30.30 2.65
N VAL A 261 4.23 31.52 3.20
CA VAL A 261 3.22 32.50 2.75
C VAL A 261 3.50 32.93 1.32
N GLU A 262 4.76 33.16 0.96
CA GLU A 262 5.19 33.50 -0.40
C GLU A 262 4.77 32.41 -1.41
N GLY A 263 5.02 31.14 -1.06
CA GLY A 263 4.60 30.00 -1.88
C GLY A 263 3.08 29.96 -2.10
N LEU A 264 2.29 30.28 -1.06
CA LEU A 264 0.83 30.38 -1.17
C LEU A 264 0.39 31.55 -2.05
N VAL A 265 1.01 32.72 -1.91
CA VAL A 265 0.69 33.89 -2.74
C VAL A 265 0.98 33.60 -4.21
N ARG A 266 2.12 32.97 -4.51
CA ARG A 266 2.46 32.52 -5.87
C ARG A 266 1.44 31.50 -6.42
N ALA A 267 1.01 30.55 -5.61
CA ALA A 267 0.03 29.53 -6.00
C ALA A 267 -1.41 30.08 -6.12
N SER A 268 -1.74 31.13 -5.37
CA SER A 268 -3.10 31.70 -5.31
C SER A 268 -3.52 32.50 -6.54
N GLY A 269 -2.58 32.79 -7.46
CA GLY A 269 -2.83 33.63 -8.63
C GLY A 269 -2.92 35.13 -8.33
N LEU A 270 -2.63 35.57 -7.09
CA LEU A 270 -2.63 37.00 -6.72
C LEU A 270 -1.58 37.84 -7.47
N LEU A 271 -0.55 37.20 -8.03
CA LEU A 271 0.52 37.87 -8.79
C LEU A 271 0.19 38.09 -10.28
N LEU A 272 -1.00 37.67 -10.71
CA LEU A 272 -1.42 37.84 -12.10
C LEU A 272 -1.73 39.32 -12.38
N GLU A 273 -1.33 39.77 -13.57
CA GLU A 273 -1.62 41.10 -14.05
C GLU A 273 -3.11 41.21 -14.39
N SER A 274 -3.82 42.16 -13.76
CA SER A 274 -5.24 42.36 -14.00
C SER A 274 -5.45 43.28 -15.21
N GLN A 275 -5.46 42.72 -16.43
CA GLN A 275 -5.83 43.42 -17.69
C GLN A 275 -5.42 44.92 -17.76
N GLY A 276 -4.17 45.25 -17.35
CA GLY A 276 -3.63 46.61 -17.39
C GLY A 276 -4.10 47.60 -16.31
N GLN A 277 -4.82 47.16 -15.27
CA GLN A 277 -5.28 48.02 -14.17
C GLN A 277 -4.25 48.13 -13.04
N HIS A 278 -3.71 46.98 -12.63
CA HIS A 278 -2.71 46.91 -11.56
C HIS A 278 -1.81 45.69 -11.75
N ARG A 279 -0.59 45.80 -11.24
CA ARG A 279 0.39 44.73 -11.19
C ARG A 279 0.76 44.45 -9.74
N THR A 280 0.57 43.20 -9.33
CA THR A 280 0.97 42.72 -8.02
C THR A 280 2.30 41.97 -8.15
N MET A 281 3.28 42.30 -7.33
CA MET A 281 4.59 41.64 -7.34
C MET A 281 5.11 41.39 -5.93
N ILE A 282 6.01 40.42 -5.81
CA ILE A 282 6.72 40.12 -4.55
C ILE A 282 8.14 40.65 -4.67
N THR A 283 8.56 41.47 -3.70
CA THR A 283 9.92 41.99 -3.61
C THR A 283 10.84 40.98 -2.93
N THR A 284 12.16 41.09 -3.16
CA THR A 284 13.17 40.22 -2.52
C THR A 284 13.16 40.35 -0.98
N SER A 285 12.76 41.51 -0.46
CA SER A 285 12.62 41.75 0.98
C SER A 285 11.41 41.04 1.59
N GLY A 286 10.49 40.49 0.79
CA GLY A 286 9.31 39.77 1.28
C GLY A 286 8.04 40.60 1.35
N TRP A 287 7.92 41.66 0.57
CA TRP A 287 6.71 42.48 0.53
C TRP A 287 5.90 42.14 -0.72
N VAL A 288 4.59 42.09 -0.57
CA VAL A 288 3.66 42.07 -1.70
C VAL A 288 3.25 43.51 -1.99
N VAL A 289 3.48 43.95 -3.22
CA VAL A 289 3.23 45.31 -3.66
C VAL A 289 2.25 45.28 -4.82
N LYS A 290 1.16 46.03 -4.68
CA LYS A 290 0.19 46.31 -5.75
C LYS A 290 0.48 47.70 -6.29
N VAL A 291 0.90 47.76 -7.55
CA VAL A 291 1.15 49.01 -8.27
C VAL A 291 0.02 49.23 -9.26
N GLU A 292 -0.69 50.34 -9.10
CA GLU A 292 -1.77 50.74 -9.99
C GLU A 292 -1.26 51.65 -11.10
N ARG A 293 -2.08 51.86 -12.13
CA ARG A 293 -1.75 52.76 -13.23
C ARG A 293 -1.45 54.19 -12.75
N GLU A 294 -2.20 54.67 -11.77
CA GLU A 294 -2.04 56.02 -11.19
C GLU A 294 -0.69 56.19 -10.49
N ASP A 295 -0.21 55.15 -9.79
CA ASP A 295 1.09 55.16 -9.13
C ASP A 295 2.22 55.27 -10.17
N MET A 296 2.08 54.55 -11.30
CA MET A 296 3.03 54.62 -12.41
C MET A 296 2.98 55.96 -13.15
N GLU A 297 1.80 56.57 -13.32
CA GLU A 297 1.66 57.89 -13.92
C GLU A 297 2.33 58.97 -13.06
N ALA A 298 2.11 58.93 -11.74
CA ALA A 298 2.79 59.80 -10.79
C ALA A 298 4.32 59.59 -10.81
N LEU A 299 4.77 58.35 -10.94
CA LEU A 299 6.19 58.02 -11.08
C LEU A 299 6.79 58.64 -12.33
N TYR A 300 6.13 58.48 -13.49
CA TYR A 300 6.63 59.04 -14.75
C TYR A 300 6.66 60.56 -14.75
N ASN A 301 5.63 61.22 -14.20
CA ASN A 301 5.59 62.68 -14.09
C ASN A 301 6.72 63.20 -13.19
N GLN A 302 6.90 62.62 -11.99
CA GLN A 302 7.99 63.00 -11.09
C GLN A 302 9.38 62.72 -11.67
N SER A 303 9.49 61.69 -12.52
CA SER A 303 10.75 61.32 -13.16
C SER A 303 11.07 62.21 -14.35
N ALA A 304 10.06 62.65 -15.11
CA ALA A 304 10.22 63.60 -16.21
C ALA A 304 10.69 64.97 -15.68
N GLU A 305 10.06 65.48 -14.62
CA GLU A 305 10.46 66.73 -13.97
C GLU A 305 11.91 66.69 -13.47
N ALA A 306 12.34 65.55 -12.92
CA ALA A 306 13.71 65.39 -12.46
C ALA A 306 14.72 65.17 -13.60
N ALA A 307 14.31 64.52 -14.69
CA ALA A 307 15.15 64.33 -15.86
C ALA A 307 15.50 65.65 -16.54
N ASP A 308 14.60 66.63 -16.50
CA ASP A 308 14.87 68.00 -16.98
C ASP A 308 16.00 68.68 -16.17
N GLU A 309 16.25 68.24 -14.93
CA GLU A 309 17.36 68.71 -14.09
C GLU A 309 18.66 67.90 -14.30
N THR A 310 18.58 66.63 -14.73
CA THR A 310 19.71 65.68 -14.86
C THR A 310 19.95 65.17 -16.29
N ASP A 311 20.04 66.08 -17.25
CA ASP A 311 20.45 65.80 -18.65
C ASP A 311 19.61 64.69 -19.33
N GLY A 312 18.33 64.58 -18.95
CA GLY A 312 17.38 63.62 -19.53
C GLY A 312 17.56 62.17 -19.08
N THR A 313 18.41 61.88 -18.09
CA THR A 313 18.67 60.50 -17.63
C THR A 313 18.17 60.26 -16.20
N VAL A 314 17.53 59.10 -15.98
CA VAL A 314 17.03 58.66 -14.68
C VAL A 314 17.47 57.21 -14.46
N SER A 315 18.13 56.93 -13.33
CA SER A 315 18.56 55.57 -13.01
C SER A 315 17.38 54.71 -12.50
N TYR A 316 17.47 53.39 -12.65
CA TYR A 316 16.47 52.48 -12.09
C TYR A 316 16.39 52.53 -10.56
N ALA A 317 17.49 52.86 -9.88
CA ALA A 317 17.50 53.04 -8.44
C ALA A 317 16.67 54.28 -8.04
N ASP A 318 16.79 55.37 -8.79
CA ASP A 318 16.01 56.59 -8.55
C ASP A 318 14.52 56.37 -8.84
N LEU A 319 14.20 55.63 -9.90
CA LEU A 319 12.81 55.22 -10.18
C LEU A 319 12.24 54.36 -9.05
N GLY A 320 13.02 53.43 -8.52
CA GLY A 320 12.64 52.59 -7.38
C GLY A 320 12.34 53.43 -6.13
N GLY A 321 13.25 54.34 -5.76
CA GLY A 321 13.05 55.21 -4.58
C GLY A 321 11.88 56.19 -4.73
N ARG A 322 11.62 56.69 -5.94
CA ARG A 322 10.45 57.52 -6.24
C ARG A 322 9.15 56.71 -6.13
N LEU A 323 9.12 55.49 -6.68
CA LEU A 323 7.96 54.61 -6.57
C LEU A 323 7.67 54.25 -5.11
N GLU A 324 8.70 53.93 -4.33
CA GLU A 324 8.58 53.69 -2.89
C GLU A 324 7.97 54.90 -2.17
N SER A 325 8.47 56.10 -2.44
CA SER A 325 7.94 57.34 -1.86
C SER A 325 6.47 57.61 -2.23
N ILE A 326 6.04 57.28 -3.45
CA ILE A 326 4.65 57.41 -3.90
C ILE A 326 3.76 56.43 -3.15
N LEU A 327 4.19 55.17 -3.04
CA LEU A 327 3.45 54.13 -2.35
C LEU A 327 3.34 54.42 -0.84
N GLU A 328 4.42 54.90 -0.19
CA GLU A 328 4.40 55.29 1.23
C GLU A 328 3.44 56.45 1.51
N LYS A 329 3.41 57.46 0.64
CA LYS A 329 2.44 58.57 0.74
C LYS A 329 1.01 58.04 0.69
N ARG A 330 0.75 57.08 -0.20
CA ARG A 330 -0.57 56.44 -0.33
C ARG A 330 -0.92 55.59 0.89
N VAL A 331 0.02 54.83 1.45
CA VAL A 331 -0.18 54.09 2.71
C VAL A 331 -0.52 55.05 3.85
N THR A 332 0.15 56.21 3.91
CA THR A 332 -0.09 57.23 4.94
C THR A 332 -1.42 57.94 4.75
N ALA A 333 -1.83 58.20 3.51
CA ALA A 333 -3.12 58.83 3.19
C ALA A 333 -4.32 57.90 3.41
N ALA A 334 -4.11 56.58 3.39
CA ALA A 334 -5.14 55.58 3.65
C ALA A 334 -5.35 55.25 5.14
N ARG A 335 -4.56 55.82 6.05
CA ARG A 335 -4.71 55.70 7.51
C ARG A 335 -5.65 56.76 8.07
#